data_AF-A0A388KZX7-F1
#
_entry.id   AF-A0A388KZX7-F1
#
_cell.length_a   1.000
_cell.length_b   1.000
_cell.length_c   1.000
_cell.angle_alpha   90.00
_cell.angle_beta   90.00
_cell.angle_gamma   90.00
#
_symmetry.space_group_name_H-M   'P 1'
#
loop_
_entity.id
_entity.type
_entity.pdbx_description
1 polymer ?
#
loop_
_entity_poly.entity_id
_entity_poly.type
_entity_poly.pdbx_seq_one_letter_code
_entity_poly.pdbx_strand_id
1 'polypeptide(L)'
;MDGMENITVLDFRTAFQGSVFEKYHIVPLQVASLDTTYLSRMCFDFLVLKMKPYDDGAVHQDHAECLADRLKHWGAGELDCHTFVKHALEFFKEYTDNLFHDFCEQTGMPWVEDPNDVPFQLEDELQPSDFYEGLHHFLIQNHTSEMLEICFARCGMDLRRESDNDIVRRLYGYGRRMRGATYGDSKLSWCLFMILHQIDFDLVGLDGQHFPLRMLLLEEEPWCADVMDRETGALIADAINLAEGGAFRWSHRTEVRSKSMEAVEQRYKPHGDILTLPNRVCRCDELPPQEVFDVSFSEHGHAPSRTLLSELTPEQLKSVKDLKRASFCRRNCIVYSTHSEFEHVIPIAANLGPVCRQARKDDEGFDEVVAEYRLQPSLQKDVVDFQCNHFRRILKGTIWQNLPQDLVIRIVQLLPRQCTISRCNSWE
;
A
#
# COMPACT_ATOMS: atom_id res chain seq x y z
N MET A 1 -4.34 7.27 -33.73
CA MET A 1 -4.31 5.99 -32.97
C MET A 1 -2.90 5.42 -32.97
N ASP A 2 -2.07 5.80 -33.94
CA ASP A 2 -0.62 5.63 -33.97
C ASP A 2 -0.01 6.08 -32.63
N GLY A 3 0.44 5.11 -31.82
CA GLY A 3 0.99 5.34 -30.48
C GLY A 3 0.41 4.43 -29.38
N MET A 4 -0.84 3.96 -29.51
CA MET A 4 -1.45 3.03 -28.53
C MET A 4 -1.21 1.55 -28.85
N GLU A 5 -0.73 1.23 -30.04
CA GLU A 5 -0.69 -0.15 -30.54
C GLU A 5 0.34 -1.03 -29.80
N ASN A 6 1.29 -0.42 -29.08
CA ASN A 6 2.36 -1.12 -28.38
C ASN A 6 2.35 -0.92 -26.85
N ILE A 7 1.27 -0.35 -26.28
CA ILE A 7 1.18 -0.16 -24.83
C ILE A 7 0.57 -1.40 -24.20
N THR A 8 1.39 -2.12 -23.44
CA THR A 8 0.98 -3.28 -22.66
C THR A 8 0.39 -2.86 -21.33
N VAL A 9 -0.75 -3.44 -20.94
CA VAL A 9 -1.45 -3.11 -19.70
C VAL A 9 -1.94 -4.37 -18.98
N LEU A 10 -2.08 -4.29 -17.65
CA LEU A 10 -2.83 -5.26 -16.85
C LEU A 10 -4.27 -4.77 -16.70
N ASP A 11 -5.20 -5.35 -17.45
CA ASP A 11 -6.63 -5.14 -17.26
C ASP A 11 -7.12 -6.04 -16.11
N PHE A 12 -7.58 -5.45 -15.01
CA PHE A 12 -8.04 -6.20 -13.84
C PHE A 12 -9.15 -7.23 -14.14
N ARG A 13 -9.87 -7.09 -15.26
CA ARG A 13 -10.94 -8.00 -15.66
C ARG A 13 -10.43 -9.31 -16.25
N THR A 14 -9.24 -9.31 -16.83
CA THR A 14 -8.71 -10.43 -17.62
C THR A 14 -7.31 -10.85 -17.19
N ALA A 15 -6.51 -9.93 -16.65
CA ALA A 15 -5.11 -10.16 -16.32
C ALA A 15 -4.89 -11.25 -15.27
N PHE A 16 -5.89 -11.54 -14.46
CA PHE A 16 -5.82 -12.55 -13.41
C PHE A 16 -6.30 -13.93 -13.85
N GLN A 17 -6.83 -14.09 -15.07
CA GLN A 17 -7.20 -15.40 -15.62
C GLN A 17 -5.94 -16.24 -15.88
N GLY A 18 -5.92 -17.46 -15.37
CA GLY A 18 -4.77 -18.37 -15.37
C GLY A 18 -3.62 -17.95 -14.43
N SER A 19 -3.81 -16.89 -13.63
CA SER A 19 -2.77 -16.36 -12.74
C SER A 19 -2.60 -17.19 -11.48
N VAL A 20 -1.55 -16.87 -10.72
CA VAL A 20 -1.36 -17.40 -9.36
C VAL A 20 -2.55 -17.06 -8.46
N PHE A 21 -3.17 -15.89 -8.60
CA PHE A 21 -4.32 -15.50 -7.77
C PHE A 21 -5.55 -16.37 -8.05
N GLU A 22 -5.85 -16.64 -9.32
CA GLU A 22 -6.95 -17.53 -9.70
C GLU A 22 -6.70 -18.98 -9.25
N LYS A 23 -5.45 -19.46 -9.32
CA LYS A 23 -5.07 -20.78 -8.76
C LYS A 23 -5.42 -20.93 -7.28
N TYR A 24 -5.38 -19.84 -6.51
CA TYR A 24 -5.72 -19.80 -5.09
C TYR A 24 -7.10 -19.17 -4.84
N HIS A 25 -7.97 -19.20 -5.86
CA HIS A 25 -9.39 -18.80 -5.77
C HIS A 25 -9.61 -17.34 -5.34
N ILE A 26 -8.63 -16.47 -5.61
CA ILE A 26 -8.71 -15.02 -5.37
C ILE A 26 -9.08 -14.33 -6.69
N VAL A 27 -10.13 -13.51 -6.65
CA VAL A 27 -10.53 -12.62 -7.74
C VAL A 27 -10.25 -11.17 -7.34
N PRO A 28 -9.17 -10.55 -7.85
CA PRO A 28 -8.86 -9.15 -7.55
C PRO A 28 -9.87 -8.23 -8.21
N LEU A 29 -10.35 -7.24 -7.48
CA LEU A 29 -11.34 -6.28 -7.98
C LEU A 29 -10.78 -4.87 -8.03
N GLN A 30 -10.13 -4.42 -6.96
CA GLN A 30 -9.57 -3.09 -6.84
C GLN A 30 -8.31 -3.13 -5.97
N VAL A 31 -7.29 -2.37 -6.36
CA VAL A 31 -6.13 -2.08 -5.51
C VAL A 31 -5.92 -0.58 -5.50
N ALA A 32 -5.91 0.01 -4.31
CA ALA A 32 -5.44 1.37 -4.11
C ALA A 32 -4.19 1.34 -3.23
N SER A 33 -3.18 2.13 -3.57
CA SER A 33 -1.91 2.20 -2.88
C SER A 33 -1.61 3.64 -2.52
N LEU A 34 -1.16 3.87 -1.29
CA LEU A 34 -0.64 5.15 -0.80
C LEU A 34 0.80 4.93 -0.35
N ASP A 35 1.75 5.48 -1.11
CA ASP A 35 3.18 5.48 -0.79
C ASP A 35 3.59 6.85 -0.26
N THR A 36 3.78 6.94 1.05
CA THR A 36 4.13 8.20 1.72
C THR A 36 5.63 8.46 1.72
N THR A 37 6.45 7.58 1.12
CA THR A 37 7.92 7.68 1.13
C THR A 37 8.40 8.99 0.50
N TYR A 38 7.79 9.36 -0.63
CA TYR A 38 8.13 10.59 -1.32
C TYR A 38 7.78 11.82 -0.48
N LEU A 39 6.52 11.89 0.00
CA LEU A 39 6.04 12.99 0.85
C LEU A 39 6.89 13.15 2.11
N SER A 40 7.24 12.03 2.74
CA SER A 40 8.11 11.98 3.92
C SER A 40 9.49 12.54 3.67
N ARG A 41 10.06 12.25 2.51
CA ARG A 41 11.34 12.80 2.11
C ARG A 41 11.25 14.32 1.93
N MET A 42 10.18 14.82 1.31
CA MET A 42 9.94 16.26 1.18
C MET A 42 9.81 16.95 2.55
N CYS A 43 9.06 16.35 3.49
CA CYS A 43 8.95 16.84 4.86
C CYS A 43 10.33 16.88 5.56
N PHE A 44 11.16 15.86 5.34
CA PHE A 44 12.51 15.80 5.89
C PHE A 44 13.40 16.93 5.36
N ASP A 45 13.37 17.22 4.06
CA ASP A 45 14.15 18.35 3.53
C ASP A 45 13.64 19.70 4.00
N PHE A 46 12.33 19.88 4.06
CA PHE A 46 11.72 21.10 4.58
C PHE A 46 12.28 21.39 5.98
N LEU A 47 12.30 20.38 6.86
CA LEU A 47 12.84 20.53 8.21
C LEU A 47 14.34 20.77 8.24
N VAL A 48 15.13 20.02 7.45
CA VAL A 48 16.59 20.25 7.38
C VAL A 48 16.93 21.67 6.92
N LEU A 49 16.11 22.26 6.05
CA LEU A 49 16.28 23.65 5.62
C LEU A 49 15.78 24.66 6.66
N LYS A 50 14.71 24.37 7.41
CA LYS A 50 14.15 25.28 8.43
C LYS A 50 14.90 25.27 9.75
N MET A 51 15.44 24.13 10.16
CA MET A 51 16.26 24.01 11.38
C MET A 51 17.69 24.57 11.23
N LYS A 52 17.95 25.30 10.14
CA LYS A 52 19.10 26.19 10.02
C LYS A 52 18.59 27.63 9.88
N PRO A 53 18.08 28.25 10.95
CA PRO A 53 17.76 29.66 10.90
C PRO A 53 19.02 30.47 10.53
N TYR A 54 18.86 31.56 9.80
CA TYR A 54 19.83 32.65 9.87
C TYR A 54 19.75 33.27 11.27
N ASP A 55 20.79 34.02 11.68
CA ASP A 55 20.87 34.66 13.02
C ASP A 55 19.66 35.56 13.37
N ASP A 56 18.76 35.86 12.42
CA ASP A 56 17.59 36.73 12.58
C ASP A 56 16.23 36.01 12.67
N GLY A 57 16.16 34.68 12.57
CA GLY A 57 14.92 33.91 12.73
C GLY A 57 13.87 34.09 11.62
N ALA A 58 14.15 34.86 10.56
CA ALA A 58 13.17 35.15 9.52
C ALA A 58 13.10 34.07 8.44
N VAL A 59 11.88 33.68 8.05
CA VAL A 59 11.64 32.86 6.86
C VAL A 59 11.67 33.77 5.63
N HIS A 60 12.83 33.91 4.99
CA HIS A 60 12.93 34.62 3.71
C HIS A 60 12.21 33.86 2.59
N GLN A 61 11.53 34.60 1.71
CA GLN A 61 10.90 34.07 0.50
C GLN A 61 11.91 33.30 -0.38
N ASP A 62 13.18 33.70 -0.34
CA ASP A 62 14.33 33.04 -0.95
C ASP A 62 14.50 31.56 -0.48
N HIS A 63 14.06 31.21 0.74
CA HIS A 63 14.08 29.82 1.22
C HIS A 63 12.99 28.96 0.59
N ALA A 64 11.83 29.55 0.29
CA ALA A 64 10.75 28.84 -0.38
C ALA A 64 11.17 28.49 -1.82
N GLU A 65 11.82 29.44 -2.50
CA GLU A 65 12.37 29.25 -3.85
C GLU A 65 13.54 28.25 -3.84
N CYS A 66 14.49 28.38 -2.91
CA CYS A 66 15.60 27.44 -2.73
C CYS A 66 15.12 26.00 -2.44
N LEU A 67 14.11 25.85 -1.57
CA LEU A 67 13.51 24.53 -1.30
C LEU A 67 12.80 23.99 -2.55
N ALA A 68 12.04 24.82 -3.26
CA ALA A 68 11.39 24.40 -4.50
C ALA A 68 12.42 23.93 -5.54
N ASP A 69 13.53 24.66 -5.72
CA ASP A 69 14.60 24.28 -6.64
C ASP A 69 15.32 22.99 -6.23
N ARG A 70 15.55 22.80 -4.93
CA ARG A 70 16.13 21.56 -4.41
C ARG A 70 15.20 20.37 -4.62
N LEU A 71 13.89 20.55 -4.44
CA LEU A 71 12.89 19.52 -4.73
C LEU A 71 12.81 19.22 -6.23
N LYS A 72 12.89 20.23 -7.10
CA LYS A 72 12.96 20.06 -8.57
C LYS A 72 14.16 19.21 -8.98
N HIS A 73 15.32 19.39 -8.34
CA HIS A 73 16.52 18.60 -8.64
C HIS A 73 16.33 17.10 -8.40
N TRP A 74 15.32 16.69 -7.64
CA TRP A 74 15.00 15.29 -7.36
C TRP A 74 13.93 14.70 -8.27
N GLY A 75 13.59 15.39 -9.36
CA GLY A 75 12.61 14.94 -10.34
C GLY A 75 11.17 15.20 -9.92
N ALA A 76 10.94 16.05 -8.92
CA ALA A 76 9.62 16.60 -8.65
C ALA A 76 9.16 17.48 -9.82
N GLY A 77 7.88 17.41 -10.20
CA GLY A 77 7.31 18.39 -11.11
C GLY A 77 7.40 19.80 -10.52
N GLU A 78 7.65 20.80 -11.36
CA GLU A 78 7.79 22.19 -10.91
C GLU A 78 6.55 22.69 -10.15
N LEU A 79 5.36 22.31 -10.61
CA LEU A 79 4.08 22.67 -10.00
C LEU A 79 3.88 22.01 -8.61
N ASP A 80 4.40 20.79 -8.45
CA ASP A 80 4.28 20.01 -7.22
C ASP A 80 5.11 20.63 -6.09
N CYS A 81 6.30 21.12 -6.41
CA CYS A 81 7.20 21.77 -5.45
C CYS A 81 6.59 23.02 -4.84
N HIS A 82 6.09 23.95 -5.66
CA HIS A 82 5.56 25.21 -5.16
C HIS A 82 4.30 25.00 -4.30
N THR A 83 3.43 24.07 -4.71
CA THR A 83 2.23 23.70 -3.96
C THR A 83 2.59 23.10 -2.60
N PHE A 84 3.53 22.15 -2.57
CA PHE A 84 4.04 21.58 -1.32
C PHE A 84 4.62 22.66 -0.40
N VAL A 85 5.51 23.52 -0.91
CA VAL A 85 6.17 24.55 -0.10
C VAL A 85 5.15 25.51 0.48
N LYS A 86 4.14 25.91 -0.31
CA LYS A 86 3.04 26.75 0.18
C LYS A 86 2.30 26.08 1.35
N HIS A 87 1.84 24.84 1.18
CA HIS A 87 1.11 24.13 2.23
C HIS A 87 1.98 23.85 3.47
N ALA A 88 3.27 23.56 3.28
CA ALA A 88 4.20 23.36 4.38
C ALA A 88 4.45 24.66 5.18
N LEU A 89 4.50 25.82 4.51
CA LEU A 89 4.58 27.12 5.17
C LEU A 89 3.28 27.49 5.90
N GLU A 90 2.12 27.18 5.31
CA GLU A 90 0.81 27.36 5.96
C GLU A 90 0.71 26.52 7.24
N PHE A 91 1.08 25.23 7.16
CA PHE A 91 1.16 24.36 8.33
C PHE A 91 2.16 24.89 9.36
N PHE A 92 3.37 25.27 8.94
CA PHE A 92 4.39 25.76 9.85
C PHE A 92 3.89 26.95 10.67
N LYS A 93 3.22 27.90 10.01
CA LYS A 93 2.61 29.05 10.65
C LYS A 93 1.54 28.63 11.67
N GLU A 94 0.59 27.80 11.26
CA GLU A 94 -0.48 27.31 12.15
C GLU A 94 0.08 26.55 13.36
N TYR A 95 1.10 25.71 13.11
CA TYR A 95 1.76 24.92 14.13
C TYR A 95 2.49 25.79 15.15
N THR A 96 3.26 26.80 14.69
CA THR A 96 3.95 27.73 15.60
C THR A 96 2.98 28.60 16.38
N ASP A 97 1.88 29.03 15.77
CA ASP A 97 0.84 29.82 16.45
C ASP A 97 0.20 29.01 17.58
N ASN A 98 -0.12 27.73 17.33
CA ASN A 98 -0.67 26.81 18.34
C ASN A 98 0.35 26.50 19.45
N LEU A 99 1.61 26.22 19.10
CA LEU A 99 2.64 25.92 20.09
C LEU A 99 2.89 27.12 21.02
N PHE A 100 2.91 28.34 20.47
CA PHE A 100 3.07 29.56 21.24
C PHE A 100 1.86 29.81 22.16
N HIS A 101 0.65 29.50 21.70
CA HIS A 101 -0.55 29.55 22.52
C HIS A 101 -0.47 28.58 23.70
N ASP A 102 -0.12 27.32 23.46
CA ASP A 102 0.02 26.30 24.50
C ASP A 102 1.10 26.68 25.52
N PHE A 103 2.22 27.24 25.05
CA PHE A 103 3.29 27.75 25.93
C PHE A 103 2.80 28.90 26.83
N CYS A 104 2.08 29.88 26.28
CA CYS A 104 1.52 30.99 27.05
C CYS A 104 0.52 30.50 28.10
N GLU A 105 -0.35 29.55 27.75
CA GLU A 105 -1.29 28.93 28.70
C GLU A 105 -0.59 28.19 29.84
N GLN A 106 0.47 27.44 29.54
CA GLN A 106 1.22 26.67 30.54
C GLN A 106 2.08 27.54 31.46
N THR A 107 2.68 28.60 30.95
CA THR A 107 3.59 29.48 31.71
C THR A 107 2.88 30.65 32.38
N GLY A 108 1.63 30.95 32.00
CA GLY A 108 0.91 32.13 32.45
C GLY A 108 1.48 33.44 31.91
N MET A 109 2.33 33.37 30.88
CA MET A 109 2.88 34.55 30.20
C MET A 109 1.76 35.25 29.40
N PRO A 110 1.67 36.59 29.44
CA PRO A 110 0.72 37.32 28.62
C PRO A 110 1.08 37.15 27.14
N TRP A 111 0.06 36.98 26.30
CA TRP A 111 0.23 36.93 24.85
C TRP A 111 0.99 38.16 24.35
N VAL A 112 2.13 37.94 23.70
CA VAL A 112 2.92 38.99 23.07
C VAL A 112 2.53 39.05 21.59
N GLU A 113 2.18 40.25 21.09
CA GLU A 113 1.73 40.42 19.69
C GLU A 113 2.86 40.18 18.67
N ASP A 114 4.12 40.36 19.07
CA ASP A 114 5.29 40.07 18.25
C ASP A 114 6.06 38.85 18.80
N PRO A 115 6.00 37.69 18.11
CA PRO A 115 6.77 36.50 18.48
C PRO A 115 8.29 36.74 18.55
N ASN A 116 8.81 37.78 17.87
CA ASN A 116 10.23 38.10 17.87
C ASN A 116 10.71 38.73 19.19
N ASP A 117 9.80 39.17 20.06
CA ASP A 117 10.14 39.78 21.35
C ASP A 117 10.38 38.75 22.47
N VAL A 118 10.15 37.45 22.19
CA VAL A 118 10.37 36.36 23.15
C VAL A 118 11.71 35.68 22.85
N PRO A 119 12.67 35.66 23.80
CA PRO A 119 13.97 35.01 23.59
C PRO A 119 13.77 33.53 23.25
N PHE A 120 14.12 33.15 22.02
CA PHE A 120 14.01 31.83 21.42
C PHE A 120 14.44 30.69 22.35
N GLN A 121 13.46 29.96 22.91
CA GLN A 121 13.62 28.62 23.51
C GLN A 121 12.68 27.57 22.88
N LEU A 122 11.86 27.96 21.88
CA LEU A 122 10.95 27.04 21.19
C LEU A 122 11.69 25.88 20.49
N GLU A 123 12.94 26.08 20.07
CA GLU A 123 13.73 25.03 19.40
C GLU A 123 13.95 23.79 20.28
N ASP A 124 14.01 23.97 21.61
CA ASP A 124 14.14 22.88 22.56
C ASP A 124 12.80 22.18 22.86
N GLU A 125 11.67 22.89 22.66
CA GLU A 125 10.31 22.36 22.87
C GLU A 125 9.72 21.69 21.62
N LEU A 126 10.20 22.07 20.43
CA LEU A 126 9.83 21.46 19.15
C LEU A 126 10.38 20.03 19.07
N GLN A 127 9.63 19.06 19.58
CA GLN A 127 9.89 17.65 19.31
C GLN A 127 9.75 17.42 17.80
N PRO A 128 10.82 17.05 17.08
CA PRO A 128 10.75 16.93 15.63
C PRO A 128 9.67 15.95 15.16
N SER A 129 9.32 14.90 15.94
CA SER A 129 8.22 13.98 15.59
C SER A 129 6.90 14.67 15.40
N ASP A 130 6.55 15.54 16.33
CA ASP A 130 5.17 16.00 16.46
C ASP A 130 4.90 16.97 15.32
N PHE A 131 5.92 17.76 14.97
CA PHE A 131 5.96 18.52 13.74
C PHE A 131 5.90 17.62 12.49
N TYR A 132 6.72 16.57 12.41
CA TYR A 132 6.76 15.66 11.25
C TYR A 132 5.40 14.99 11.00
N GLU A 133 4.82 14.40 12.04
CA GLU A 133 3.52 13.74 11.98
C GLU A 133 2.40 14.74 11.69
N GLY A 134 2.46 15.92 12.32
CA GLY A 134 1.52 17.02 12.09
C GLY A 134 1.55 17.51 10.64
N LEU A 135 2.74 17.79 10.10
CA LEU A 135 2.91 18.25 8.72
C LEU A 135 2.43 17.18 7.75
N HIS A 136 2.80 15.93 7.98
CA HIS A 136 2.39 14.82 7.13
C HIS A 136 0.86 14.63 7.17
N HIS A 137 0.25 14.73 8.35
CA HIS A 137 -1.19 14.68 8.50
C HIS A 137 -1.89 15.83 7.78
N PHE A 138 -1.38 17.06 7.93
CA PHE A 138 -1.89 18.25 7.27
C PHE A 138 -1.82 18.12 5.76
N LEU A 139 -0.68 17.67 5.22
CA LEU A 139 -0.51 17.48 3.78
C LEU A 139 -1.43 16.39 3.23
N ILE A 140 -1.66 15.30 3.98
CA ILE A 140 -2.62 14.26 3.59
C ILE A 140 -4.07 14.75 3.70
N GLN A 141 -4.40 15.67 4.61
CA GLN A 141 -5.75 16.22 4.72
C GLN A 141 -6.06 17.29 3.68
N ASN A 142 -5.04 18.09 3.33
CA ASN A 142 -5.12 19.26 2.46
C ASN A 142 -4.38 19.06 1.13
N HIS A 143 -4.20 17.81 0.67
CA HIS A 143 -3.52 17.54 -0.58
C HIS A 143 -4.28 18.14 -1.77
N THR A 144 -3.53 18.59 -2.78
CA THR A 144 -4.08 18.83 -4.11
C THR A 144 -4.18 17.52 -4.88
N SER A 145 -5.01 17.48 -5.93
CA SER A 145 -5.06 16.33 -6.83
C SER A 145 -3.70 15.98 -7.41
N GLU A 146 -2.86 16.99 -7.69
CA GLU A 146 -1.50 16.83 -8.22
C GLU A 146 -0.56 16.13 -7.22
N MET A 147 -0.51 16.60 -5.97
CA MET A 147 0.28 15.92 -4.93
C MET A 147 -0.18 14.48 -4.70
N LEU A 148 -1.50 14.24 -4.81
CA LEU A 148 -2.09 12.93 -4.67
C LEU A 148 -1.64 11.98 -5.78
N GLU A 149 -1.52 12.44 -7.02
CA GLU A 149 -1.11 11.61 -8.16
C GLU A 149 0.29 11.00 -8.00
N ILE A 150 1.16 11.63 -7.20
CA ILE A 150 2.51 11.15 -6.93
C ILE A 150 2.51 10.00 -5.92
N CYS A 151 1.75 10.15 -4.84
CA CYS A 151 1.78 9.22 -3.71
C CYS A 151 0.65 8.18 -3.74
N PHE A 152 -0.39 8.41 -4.54
CA PHE A 152 -1.58 7.58 -4.57
C PHE A 152 -1.86 7.00 -5.95
N ALA A 153 -2.25 5.74 -5.93
CA ALA A 153 -2.54 4.93 -7.08
C ALA A 153 -3.85 4.18 -6.84
N ARG A 154 -4.76 4.16 -7.81
CA ARG A 154 -5.92 3.26 -7.79
C ARG A 154 -6.06 2.53 -9.12
N CYS A 155 -6.25 1.23 -9.05
CA CYS A 155 -6.43 0.32 -10.17
C CYS A 155 -7.62 -0.61 -9.90
N GLY A 156 -8.33 -1.02 -10.94
CA GLY A 156 -9.47 -1.95 -10.86
C GLY A 156 -10.83 -1.26 -10.94
N MET A 157 -11.86 -1.89 -10.37
CA MET A 157 -13.23 -1.38 -10.41
C MET A 157 -13.57 -0.68 -9.11
N ASP A 158 -14.10 0.56 -9.18
CA ASP A 158 -14.60 1.26 -8.00
C ASP A 158 -15.92 0.62 -7.51
N LEU A 159 -15.80 -0.28 -6.53
CA LEU A 159 -16.93 -1.08 -6.04
C LEU A 159 -17.93 -0.27 -5.22
N ARG A 160 -17.44 0.75 -4.50
CA ARG A 160 -18.22 1.51 -3.52
C ARG A 160 -18.42 2.97 -3.90
N ARG A 161 -17.96 3.38 -5.10
CA ARG A 161 -17.98 4.78 -5.58
C ARG A 161 -17.26 5.70 -4.59
N GLU A 162 -16.14 5.21 -4.07
CA GLU A 162 -15.35 5.93 -3.07
C GLU A 162 -14.48 6.97 -3.77
N SER A 163 -14.42 8.17 -3.19
CA SER A 163 -13.47 9.18 -3.67
C SER A 163 -12.04 8.75 -3.32
N ASP A 164 -11.07 9.16 -4.15
CA ASP A 164 -9.65 8.91 -3.85
C ASP A 164 -9.26 9.52 -2.50
N ASN A 165 -9.81 10.70 -2.17
CA ASN A 165 -9.59 11.37 -0.88
C ASN A 165 -10.08 10.52 0.30
N ASP A 166 -11.22 9.85 0.19
CA ASP A 166 -11.74 8.99 1.27
C ASP A 166 -10.86 7.76 1.47
N ILE A 167 -10.39 7.17 0.37
CA ILE A 167 -9.47 6.01 0.41
C ILE A 167 -8.13 6.44 1.03
N VAL A 168 -7.57 7.57 0.61
CA VAL A 168 -6.29 8.10 1.12
C VAL A 168 -6.38 8.39 2.61
N ARG A 169 -7.43 9.07 3.07
CA ARG A 169 -7.65 9.34 4.50
C ARG A 169 -7.78 8.05 5.31
N ARG A 170 -8.49 7.06 4.77
CA ARG A 170 -8.64 5.75 5.40
C ARG A 170 -7.31 5.00 5.49
N LEU A 171 -6.55 4.95 4.41
CA LEU A 171 -5.24 4.30 4.36
C LEU A 171 -4.28 4.96 5.34
N TYR A 172 -4.19 6.29 5.31
CA TYR A 172 -3.33 7.04 6.22
C TYR A 172 -3.73 6.82 7.69
N GLY A 173 -5.03 6.91 8.00
CA GLY A 173 -5.55 6.65 9.33
C GLY A 173 -5.30 5.21 9.81
N TYR A 174 -5.37 4.24 8.89
CA TYR A 174 -5.00 2.85 9.16
C TYR A 174 -3.51 2.72 9.50
N GLY A 175 -2.61 3.26 8.65
CA GLY A 175 -1.17 3.21 8.88
C GLY A 175 -0.75 3.84 10.21
N ARG A 176 -1.30 5.02 10.52
CA ARG A 176 -1.08 5.72 11.79
C ARG A 176 -1.48 4.86 12.99
N ARG A 177 -2.66 4.25 12.95
CA ARG A 177 -3.14 3.36 14.02
C ARG A 177 -2.22 2.15 14.22
N MET A 178 -1.84 1.48 13.14
CA MET A 178 -1.04 0.24 13.22
C MET A 178 0.37 0.49 13.76
N ARG A 179 0.97 1.63 13.44
CA ARG A 179 2.29 2.00 13.95
C ARG A 179 2.27 2.37 15.43
N GLY A 180 1.25 3.12 15.87
CA GLY A 180 1.07 3.43 17.30
C GLY A 180 0.98 2.17 18.17
N ALA A 181 0.36 1.10 17.66
CA ALA A 181 0.27 -0.18 18.36
C ALA A 181 1.60 -0.97 18.41
N THR A 182 2.48 -0.77 17.43
CA THR A 182 3.64 -1.66 17.21
C THR A 182 4.92 -1.16 17.90
N TYR A 183 5.16 0.16 17.91
CA TYR A 183 6.49 0.70 18.29
C TYR A 183 6.53 1.47 19.63
N GLY A 184 5.39 1.70 20.27
CA GLY A 184 5.29 2.57 21.45
C GLY A 184 5.78 4.01 21.17
N ASP A 185 5.83 4.85 22.20
CA ASP A 185 6.14 6.30 22.06
C ASP A 185 7.58 6.62 21.63
N SER A 186 8.48 5.64 21.52
CA SER A 186 9.93 5.91 21.60
C SER A 186 10.70 6.07 20.29
N LYS A 187 10.10 6.07 19.09
CA LYS A 187 10.87 6.17 17.82
C LYS A 187 10.23 7.03 16.72
N LEU A 188 10.61 8.31 16.75
CA LEU A 188 10.36 9.41 15.81
C LEU A 188 10.57 9.07 14.31
N SER A 189 11.53 8.20 13.96
CA SER A 189 11.99 8.12 12.57
C SER A 189 11.16 7.21 11.66
N TRP A 190 10.29 6.37 12.21
CA TRP A 190 9.67 5.33 11.42
C TRP A 190 8.37 5.81 10.79
N CYS A 191 7.57 6.64 11.48
CA CYS A 191 6.16 6.97 11.13
C CYS A 191 5.95 7.60 9.76
N LEU A 192 7.03 7.99 9.10
CA LEU A 192 6.99 8.73 7.85
C LEU A 192 6.89 7.78 6.65
N PHE A 193 7.67 6.70 6.63
CA PHE A 193 7.76 5.82 5.46
C PHE A 193 6.72 4.70 5.53
N MET A 194 5.50 4.98 5.06
CA MET A 194 4.41 4.02 4.99
C MET A 194 4.06 3.71 3.55
N ILE A 195 3.94 2.43 3.26
CA ILE A 195 3.39 1.96 2.00
C ILE A 195 2.13 1.18 2.35
N LEU A 196 1.00 1.74 1.98
CA LEU A 196 -0.32 1.33 2.43
C LEU A 196 -1.13 0.86 1.24
N HIS A 197 -1.90 -0.20 1.39
CA HIS A 197 -2.78 -0.71 0.34
C HIS A 197 -4.20 -0.94 0.84
N GLN A 198 -5.17 -0.60 0.02
CA GLN A 198 -6.53 -1.11 0.10
C GLN A 198 -6.71 -2.11 -1.04
N ILE A 199 -6.97 -3.35 -0.71
CA ILE A 199 -7.11 -4.45 -1.67
C ILE A 199 -8.54 -4.98 -1.53
N ASP A 200 -9.37 -4.73 -2.53
CA ASP A 200 -10.68 -5.35 -2.65
C ASP A 200 -10.57 -6.58 -3.55
N PHE A 201 -10.98 -7.73 -3.01
CA PHE A 201 -10.94 -9.01 -3.69
C PHE A 201 -12.10 -9.87 -3.23
N ASP A 202 -12.44 -10.87 -4.04
CA ASP A 202 -13.37 -11.91 -3.63
C ASP A 202 -12.61 -13.22 -3.48
N LEU A 203 -12.94 -13.99 -2.44
CA LEU A 203 -12.59 -15.41 -2.38
C LEU A 203 -13.74 -16.22 -2.97
N VAL A 204 -13.42 -17.08 -3.93
CA VAL A 204 -14.40 -17.97 -4.55
C VAL A 204 -14.39 -19.28 -3.78
N GLY A 205 -15.50 -19.63 -3.13
CA GLY A 205 -15.64 -20.92 -2.45
C GLY A 205 -15.78 -22.09 -3.42
N LEU A 206 -15.68 -23.32 -2.89
CA LEU A 206 -15.87 -24.56 -3.66
C LEU A 206 -17.23 -24.63 -4.36
N ASP A 207 -18.24 -23.96 -3.82
CA ASP A 207 -19.59 -23.86 -4.40
C ASP A 207 -19.74 -22.72 -5.42
N GLY A 208 -18.64 -22.03 -5.76
CA GLY A 208 -18.61 -20.89 -6.67
C GLY A 208 -19.18 -19.60 -6.07
N GLN A 209 -19.56 -19.59 -4.79
CA GLN A 209 -20.01 -18.35 -4.13
C GLN A 209 -18.83 -17.44 -3.84
N HIS A 210 -19.05 -16.14 -4.01
CA HIS A 210 -18.06 -15.11 -3.73
C HIS A 210 -18.18 -14.66 -2.27
N PHE A 211 -17.06 -14.66 -1.55
CA PHE A 211 -16.91 -14.00 -0.26
C PHE A 211 -16.19 -12.66 -0.48
N PRO A 212 -16.92 -11.53 -0.50
CA PRO A 212 -16.36 -10.22 -0.80
C PRO A 212 -15.59 -9.64 0.38
N LEU A 213 -14.29 -9.42 0.19
CA LEU A 213 -13.38 -8.93 1.23
C LEU A 213 -12.72 -7.62 0.84
N ARG A 214 -12.28 -6.89 1.86
CA ARG A 214 -11.45 -5.69 1.77
C ARG A 214 -10.30 -5.84 2.76
N MET A 215 -9.08 -5.75 2.28
CA MET A 215 -7.88 -5.72 3.10
C MET A 215 -7.31 -4.31 3.14
N LEU A 216 -7.03 -3.80 4.35
CA LEU A 216 -6.13 -2.66 4.55
C LEU A 216 -4.79 -3.23 4.97
N LEU A 217 -3.73 -2.96 4.22
CA LEU A 217 -2.40 -3.54 4.38
C LEU A 217 -1.38 -2.43 4.60
N LEU A 218 -0.48 -2.61 5.56
CA LEU A 218 0.74 -1.84 5.74
C LEU A 218 1.92 -2.72 5.33
N GLU A 219 2.55 -2.36 4.22
CA GLU A 219 3.67 -3.07 3.61
C GLU A 219 4.98 -2.73 4.33
N GLU A 220 5.21 -3.41 5.46
CA GLU A 220 6.44 -3.35 6.24
C GLU A 220 7.06 -4.74 6.39
N GLU A 221 8.28 -4.80 6.92
CA GLU A 221 8.90 -6.06 7.33
C GLU A 221 9.01 -6.10 8.87
N PRO A 222 8.07 -6.76 9.56
CA PRO A 222 6.96 -7.59 9.07
C PRO A 222 5.69 -6.77 8.79
N TRP A 223 4.82 -7.30 7.94
CA TRP A 223 3.63 -6.59 7.48
C TRP A 223 2.44 -6.83 8.42
N CYS A 224 1.47 -5.92 8.35
CA CYS A 224 0.21 -6.07 9.07
C CYS A 224 -0.99 -5.68 8.22
N ALA A 225 -2.13 -6.33 8.45
CA ALA A 225 -3.34 -6.12 7.69
C ALA A 225 -4.62 -6.28 8.52
N ASP A 226 -5.66 -5.53 8.19
CA ASP A 226 -7.04 -5.80 8.61
C ASP A 226 -7.84 -6.31 7.40
N VAL A 227 -8.46 -7.48 7.51
CA VAL A 227 -9.31 -8.08 6.47
C VAL A 227 -10.75 -8.02 6.92
N MET A 228 -11.56 -7.24 6.21
CA MET A 228 -12.97 -6.98 6.52
C MET A 228 -13.87 -7.59 5.46
N ASP A 229 -15.05 -8.04 5.87
CA ASP A 229 -16.15 -8.34 4.97
C ASP A 229 -16.66 -7.04 4.35
N ARG A 230 -16.64 -6.97 3.01
CA ARG A 230 -16.98 -5.76 2.27
C ARG A 230 -18.49 -5.49 2.22
N GLU A 231 -19.34 -6.40 2.63
CA GLU A 231 -20.78 -6.15 2.74
C GLU A 231 -21.19 -5.72 4.13
N THR A 232 -20.64 -6.39 5.16
CA THR A 232 -21.04 -6.15 6.56
C THR A 232 -20.13 -5.16 7.29
N GLY A 233 -18.91 -4.94 6.79
CA GLY A 233 -17.88 -4.17 7.48
C GLY A 233 -17.26 -4.89 8.69
N ALA A 234 -17.63 -6.16 8.94
CA ALA A 234 -17.09 -6.94 10.05
C ALA A 234 -15.62 -7.29 9.81
N LEU A 235 -14.80 -7.22 10.85
CA LEU A 235 -13.42 -7.71 10.82
C LEU A 235 -13.40 -9.24 10.80
N ILE A 236 -12.91 -9.83 9.71
CA ILE A 236 -12.89 -11.27 9.48
C ILE A 236 -11.55 -11.88 9.89
N ALA A 237 -10.46 -11.21 9.57
CA ALA A 237 -9.11 -11.58 9.98
C ALA A 237 -8.23 -10.37 10.19
N ASP A 238 -7.14 -10.56 10.94
CA ASP A 238 -6.03 -9.63 10.97
C ASP A 238 -4.70 -10.34 10.69
N ALA A 239 -3.70 -9.56 10.31
CA ALA A 239 -2.32 -9.95 10.27
C ALA A 239 -1.55 -8.97 11.14
N ILE A 240 -0.87 -9.45 12.17
CA ILE A 240 -0.16 -8.60 13.12
C ILE A 240 1.33 -8.86 13.12
N ASN A 241 2.10 -7.80 13.37
CA ASN A 241 3.52 -7.89 13.64
C ASN A 241 3.74 -8.50 15.04
N LEU A 242 4.37 -9.67 15.09
CA LEU A 242 4.92 -10.22 16.31
C LEU A 242 6.43 -9.97 16.34
N ALA A 243 6.86 -9.17 17.31
CA ALA A 243 8.26 -9.09 17.69
C ALA A 243 8.54 -10.16 18.75
N GLU A 244 9.17 -11.26 18.35
CA GLU A 244 9.65 -12.29 19.29
C GLU A 244 11.17 -12.28 19.36
N GLY A 245 11.72 -12.06 20.54
CA GLY A 245 13.16 -12.12 20.75
C GLY A 245 13.57 -11.72 22.17
N GLY A 246 14.62 -12.38 22.66
CA GLY A 246 15.38 -11.87 23.82
C GLY A 246 16.36 -10.79 23.39
N ALA A 247 17.14 -10.28 24.35
CA ALA A 247 18.05 -9.12 24.20
C ALA A 247 19.02 -9.13 23.01
N PHE A 248 19.22 -10.26 22.32
CA PHE A 248 20.26 -10.44 21.31
C PHE A 248 19.76 -10.79 19.90
N ARG A 249 18.49 -11.16 19.70
CA ARG A 249 17.97 -11.49 18.37
C ARG A 249 16.45 -11.32 18.31
N TRP A 250 16.01 -10.20 17.74
CA TRP A 250 14.60 -9.99 17.40
C TRP A 250 14.29 -10.76 16.11
N SER A 251 13.30 -11.63 16.18
CA SER A 251 12.65 -12.21 15.00
C SER A 251 11.31 -11.53 14.82
N HIS A 252 11.19 -10.85 13.69
CA HIS A 252 9.95 -10.26 13.24
C HIS A 252 9.19 -11.27 12.41
N ARG A 253 7.91 -11.47 12.73
CA ARG A 253 7.04 -12.36 11.97
C ARG A 253 5.64 -11.79 11.89
N THR A 254 4.91 -12.17 10.84
CA THR A 254 3.51 -11.83 10.69
C THR A 254 2.66 -12.99 11.16
N GLU A 255 1.79 -12.77 12.15
CA GLU A 255 0.78 -13.75 12.55
C GLU A 255 -0.55 -13.40 11.89
N VAL A 256 -1.09 -14.30 11.07
CA VAL A 256 -2.41 -14.20 10.45
C VAL A 256 -3.42 -14.92 11.33
N ARG A 257 -4.51 -14.22 11.70
CA ARG A 257 -5.53 -14.73 12.61
C ARG A 257 -6.92 -14.48 12.08
N SER A 258 -7.75 -15.52 12.06
CA SER A 258 -9.18 -15.37 11.86
C SER A 258 -9.84 -14.81 13.13
N LYS A 259 -10.60 -13.73 12.99
CA LYS A 259 -11.36 -13.08 14.08
C LYS A 259 -12.80 -13.56 14.16
N SER A 260 -13.36 -13.98 13.03
CA SER A 260 -14.74 -14.45 12.95
C SER A 260 -14.82 -15.74 12.14
N MET A 261 -14.41 -16.85 12.76
CA MET A 261 -14.48 -18.17 12.11
C MET A 261 -15.90 -18.56 11.72
N GLU A 262 -16.90 -18.19 12.53
CA GLU A 262 -18.31 -18.43 12.21
C GLU A 262 -18.72 -17.72 10.91
N ALA A 263 -18.31 -16.46 10.71
CA ALA A 263 -18.60 -15.75 9.47
C ALA A 263 -17.87 -16.36 8.26
N VAL A 264 -16.62 -16.82 8.45
CA VAL A 264 -15.86 -17.52 7.40
C VAL A 264 -16.57 -18.82 7.03
N GLU A 265 -16.94 -19.68 7.99
CA GLU A 265 -17.60 -20.97 7.74
C GLU A 265 -18.97 -20.82 7.06
N GLN A 266 -19.70 -19.74 7.37
CA GLN A 266 -20.99 -19.45 6.74
C GLN A 266 -20.87 -18.97 5.29
N ARG A 267 -19.77 -18.27 4.95
CA ARG A 267 -19.63 -17.54 3.68
C ARG A 267 -18.61 -18.12 2.72
N TYR A 268 -17.67 -18.93 3.20
CA TYR A 268 -16.58 -19.51 2.42
C TYR A 268 -16.51 -21.02 2.63
N LYS A 269 -16.71 -21.76 1.53
CA LYS A 269 -16.46 -23.21 1.51
C LYS A 269 -15.04 -23.46 1.01
N PRO A 270 -14.14 -24.00 1.85
CA PRO A 270 -12.77 -24.28 1.42
C PRO A 270 -12.75 -25.32 0.31
N HIS A 271 -11.77 -25.21 -0.59
CA HIS A 271 -11.58 -26.15 -1.69
C HIS A 271 -10.85 -27.42 -1.25
N GLY A 272 -9.99 -27.32 -0.23
CA GLY A 272 -9.19 -28.42 0.28
C GLY A 272 -7.97 -28.77 -0.59
N ASP A 273 -7.71 -27.97 -1.62
CA ASP A 273 -6.52 -28.07 -2.48
C ASP A 273 -5.33 -27.23 -1.98
N ILE A 274 -5.58 -26.35 -1.00
CA ILE A 274 -4.54 -25.57 -0.31
C ILE A 274 -4.09 -26.33 0.93
N LEU A 275 -2.81 -26.68 1.00
CA LEU A 275 -2.26 -27.44 2.11
C LEU A 275 -2.21 -26.59 3.40
N THR A 276 -3.01 -26.98 4.39
CA THR A 276 -3.10 -26.33 5.71
C THR A 276 -2.21 -27.05 6.72
N LEU A 277 -0.91 -26.74 6.72
CA LEU A 277 0.04 -27.36 7.66
C LEU A 277 -0.08 -26.78 9.08
N PRO A 278 0.38 -27.50 10.13
CA PRO A 278 0.37 -27.00 11.50
C PRO A 278 1.20 -25.73 11.72
N ASN A 279 0.50 -24.67 12.14
CA ASN A 279 0.85 -23.38 12.80
C ASN A 279 2.14 -22.61 12.47
N ARG A 280 3.15 -23.18 11.81
CA ARG A 280 4.42 -22.49 11.51
C ARG A 280 4.93 -22.90 10.13
N VAL A 281 4.55 -22.14 9.12
CA VAL A 281 5.08 -22.30 7.77
C VAL A 281 6.01 -21.13 7.51
N CYS A 282 7.32 -21.44 7.47
CA CYS A 282 8.41 -20.63 6.93
C CYS A 282 9.26 -19.83 7.93
N ARG A 283 10.42 -20.40 8.28
CA ARG A 283 11.67 -19.65 8.19
C ARG A 283 12.48 -20.29 7.07
N CYS A 284 12.63 -19.61 5.94
CA CYS A 284 13.74 -19.92 5.03
C CYS A 284 14.67 -18.75 5.16
N ASP A 285 15.75 -18.91 5.91
CA ASP A 285 16.90 -18.05 5.71
C ASP A 285 17.42 -18.43 4.30
N GLU A 286 17.11 -17.61 3.29
CA GLU A 286 17.77 -17.69 1.99
C GLU A 286 19.22 -17.28 2.21
N LEU A 287 20.04 -18.24 2.67
CA LEU A 287 21.47 -18.09 2.63
C LEU A 287 21.91 -17.94 1.16
N PRO A 288 22.92 -17.11 0.88
CA PRO A 288 23.35 -16.81 -0.48
C PRO A 288 23.67 -18.09 -1.29
N PRO A 289 23.59 -18.03 -2.64
CA PRO A 289 23.38 -19.18 -3.52
C PRO A 289 24.53 -20.20 -3.63
N GLN A 290 25.52 -20.18 -2.75
CA GLN A 290 26.74 -20.98 -2.91
C GLN A 290 26.73 -22.36 -2.27
N GLU A 291 25.73 -22.74 -1.47
CA GLU A 291 25.64 -24.11 -0.96
C GLU A 291 24.24 -24.71 -1.19
N VAL A 292 24.26 -25.91 -1.76
CA VAL A 292 23.13 -26.69 -2.26
C VAL A 292 22.09 -26.93 -1.17
N PHE A 293 20.87 -26.44 -1.41
CA PHE A 293 19.59 -26.91 -0.88
C PHE A 293 19.59 -27.53 0.52
N ASP A 294 19.62 -26.70 1.56
CA ASP A 294 18.99 -27.08 2.81
C ASP A 294 18.08 -25.93 3.28
N VAL A 295 16.76 -26.14 3.16
CA VAL A 295 15.78 -25.22 3.73
C VAL A 295 15.87 -25.40 5.24
N SER A 296 16.79 -24.68 5.88
CA SER A 296 16.98 -24.78 7.32
C SER A 296 15.84 -24.05 8.03
N PHE A 297 14.84 -24.82 8.45
CA PHE A 297 13.83 -24.35 9.38
C PHE A 297 14.49 -24.20 10.75
N SER A 298 14.85 -22.98 11.14
CA SER A 298 15.39 -22.78 12.48
C SER A 298 14.25 -22.91 13.49
N GLU A 299 14.25 -23.99 14.26
CA GLU A 299 13.37 -24.14 15.41
C GLU A 299 13.86 -23.20 16.52
N HIS A 300 13.12 -22.13 16.80
CA HIS A 300 13.24 -21.41 18.07
C HIS A 300 12.01 -21.76 18.90
N GLY A 301 12.22 -22.63 19.89
CA GLY A 301 11.22 -23.03 20.88
C GLY A 301 10.38 -24.24 20.45
N HIS A 302 10.72 -25.39 21.05
CA HIS A 302 10.07 -26.71 20.97
C HIS A 302 10.37 -27.54 19.72
N ALA A 303 10.80 -28.79 19.97
CA ALA A 303 11.39 -29.74 19.03
C ALA A 303 10.45 -30.65 18.18
N PRO A 304 9.12 -30.39 17.98
CA PRO A 304 8.32 -31.31 17.16
C PRO A 304 8.22 -30.96 15.66
N SER A 305 8.90 -29.94 15.13
CA SER A 305 8.63 -29.48 13.74
C SER A 305 9.40 -30.28 12.67
N ARG A 306 10.61 -30.77 12.97
CA ARG A 306 11.39 -31.57 12.00
C ARG A 306 10.69 -32.86 11.55
N THR A 307 9.92 -33.51 12.42
CA THR A 307 9.23 -34.76 12.09
C THR A 307 8.11 -34.55 11.07
N LEU A 308 7.37 -33.44 11.17
CA LEU A 308 6.22 -33.16 10.29
C LEU A 308 6.61 -32.92 8.84
N LEU A 309 7.76 -32.27 8.59
CA LEU A 309 8.21 -32.01 7.21
C LEU A 309 8.75 -33.27 6.53
N SER A 310 9.36 -34.18 7.29
CA SER A 310 9.80 -35.47 6.75
C SER A 310 8.64 -36.41 6.37
N GLU A 311 7.44 -36.12 6.84
CA GLU A 311 6.22 -36.88 6.52
C GLU A 311 5.52 -36.39 5.25
N LEU A 312 5.91 -35.23 4.71
CA LEU A 312 5.30 -34.70 3.49
C LEU A 312 5.76 -35.45 2.25
N THR A 313 4.81 -35.77 1.38
CA THR A 313 5.17 -36.29 0.05
C THR A 313 5.89 -35.22 -0.77
N PRO A 314 6.68 -35.59 -1.80
CA PRO A 314 7.32 -34.62 -2.69
C PRO A 314 6.33 -33.61 -3.31
N GLU A 315 5.09 -34.05 -3.60
CA GLU A 315 4.02 -33.22 -4.15
C GLU A 315 3.50 -32.22 -3.11
N GLN A 316 3.30 -32.65 -1.87
CA GLN A 316 2.90 -31.75 -0.77
C GLN A 316 3.99 -30.72 -0.49
N LEU A 317 5.25 -31.15 -0.45
CA LEU A 317 6.40 -30.26 -0.27
C LEU A 317 6.48 -29.23 -1.42
N LYS A 318 6.23 -29.65 -2.66
CA LYS A 318 6.13 -28.74 -3.81
C LYS A 318 4.98 -27.75 -3.62
N SER A 319 3.80 -28.21 -3.19
CA SER A 319 2.65 -27.35 -2.92
C SER A 319 2.94 -26.28 -1.85
N VAL A 320 3.65 -26.65 -0.78
CA VAL A 320 4.09 -25.69 0.26
C VAL A 320 5.03 -24.64 -0.32
N LYS A 321 5.99 -25.06 -1.16
CA LYS A 321 6.92 -24.14 -1.81
C LYS A 321 6.21 -23.19 -2.76
N ASP A 322 5.26 -23.70 -3.53
CA ASP A 322 4.42 -22.90 -4.43
C ASP A 322 3.56 -21.90 -3.64
N LEU A 323 2.93 -22.35 -2.55
CA LEU A 323 2.14 -21.50 -1.66
C LEU A 323 3.02 -20.39 -1.07
N LYS A 324 4.19 -20.74 -0.54
CA LYS A 324 5.14 -19.76 -0.01
C LYS A 324 5.53 -18.71 -1.05
N ARG A 325 5.86 -19.16 -2.26
CA ARG A 325 6.23 -18.26 -3.37
C ARG A 325 5.09 -17.33 -3.75
N ALA A 326 3.85 -17.81 -3.65
CA ALA A 326 2.65 -17.02 -3.91
C ALA A 326 2.24 -16.10 -2.75
N SER A 327 2.72 -16.35 -1.52
CA SER A 327 2.41 -15.57 -0.32
C SER A 327 3.31 -14.34 -0.16
N PHE A 328 2.81 -13.29 0.49
CA PHE A 328 3.56 -12.07 0.79
C PHE A 328 4.58 -12.34 1.92
N CYS A 329 5.66 -12.99 1.55
CA CYS A 329 6.64 -13.62 2.43
C CYS A 329 8.08 -13.18 2.10
N ARG A 330 8.26 -12.00 1.49
CA ARG A 330 9.50 -11.56 0.83
C ARG A 330 10.76 -11.78 1.69
N ARG A 331 10.68 -11.61 3.02
CA ARG A 331 11.69 -12.07 4.00
C ARG A 331 11.13 -12.49 5.36
N ASN A 332 9.81 -12.43 5.53
CA ASN A 332 9.15 -12.61 6.82
C ASN A 332 8.66 -14.03 7.02
N CYS A 333 8.68 -14.47 8.29
CA CYS A 333 7.99 -15.67 8.72
C CYS A 333 6.49 -15.37 8.84
N ILE A 334 5.65 -16.28 8.31
CA ILE A 334 4.20 -16.22 8.51
C ILE A 334 3.80 -17.33 9.47
N VAL A 335 3.04 -16.94 10.49
CA VAL A 335 2.44 -17.84 11.46
C VAL A 335 0.94 -17.77 11.25
N TYR A 336 0.30 -18.93 11.20
CA TYR A 336 -1.16 -19.03 11.09
C TYR A 336 -1.70 -19.44 12.45
N SER A 337 -2.79 -18.81 12.89
CA SER A 337 -3.42 -19.14 14.17
C SER A 337 -4.23 -20.44 14.13
N THR A 338 -4.69 -20.82 12.94
CA THR A 338 -5.47 -22.02 12.69
C THR A 338 -4.99 -22.78 11.46
N HIS A 339 -5.57 -23.96 11.25
CA HIS A 339 -5.40 -24.75 10.03
C HIS A 339 -6.42 -24.36 8.95
N SER A 340 -6.94 -23.13 8.98
CA SER A 340 -7.94 -22.71 8.01
C SER A 340 -7.27 -22.39 6.67
N GLU A 341 -7.83 -22.92 5.59
CA GLU A 341 -7.47 -22.53 4.21
C GLU A 341 -7.58 -21.02 4.03
N PHE A 342 -8.61 -20.41 4.60
CA PHE A 342 -8.84 -18.97 4.55
C PHE A 342 -7.62 -18.17 5.02
N GLU A 343 -7.01 -18.55 6.15
CA GLU A 343 -5.82 -17.85 6.67
C GLU A 343 -4.61 -17.97 5.73
N HIS A 344 -4.47 -19.12 5.05
CA HIS A 344 -3.36 -19.36 4.13
C HIS A 344 -3.48 -18.56 2.82
N VAL A 345 -4.70 -18.17 2.45
CA VAL A 345 -4.96 -17.35 1.27
C VAL A 345 -4.72 -15.85 1.53
N ILE A 346 -4.87 -15.37 2.78
CA ILE A 346 -4.68 -13.95 3.12
C ILE A 346 -3.30 -13.42 2.69
N PRO A 347 -2.16 -14.08 2.98
CA PRO A 347 -0.86 -13.63 2.49
C PRO A 347 -0.74 -13.58 0.96
N ILE A 348 -1.46 -14.45 0.24
CA ILE A 348 -1.45 -14.46 -1.22
C ILE A 348 -2.20 -13.23 -1.72
N ALA A 349 -3.38 -12.94 -1.16
CA ALA A 349 -4.12 -11.73 -1.49
C ALA A 349 -3.33 -10.45 -1.14
N ALA A 350 -2.56 -10.46 -0.05
CA ALA A 350 -1.70 -9.33 0.34
C ALA A 350 -0.66 -8.98 -0.73
N ASN A 351 -0.21 -9.94 -1.57
CA ASN A 351 0.73 -9.67 -2.67
C ASN A 351 0.14 -8.76 -3.76
N LEU A 352 -1.19 -8.60 -3.86
CA LEU A 352 -1.80 -7.73 -4.87
C LEU A 352 -1.33 -6.28 -4.75
N GLY A 353 -1.12 -5.76 -3.53
CA GLY A 353 -0.61 -4.41 -3.30
C GLY A 353 0.79 -4.19 -3.90
N PRO A 354 1.81 -4.95 -3.45
CA PRO A 354 3.15 -4.90 -4.00
C PRO A 354 3.22 -5.19 -5.51
N VAL A 355 2.45 -6.14 -6.03
CA VAL A 355 2.33 -6.46 -7.46
C VAL A 355 1.91 -5.23 -8.25
N CYS A 356 0.85 -4.53 -7.81
CA CYS A 356 0.35 -3.35 -8.49
C CYS A 356 1.32 -2.16 -8.39
N ARG A 357 2.00 -2.01 -7.24
CA ARG A 357 3.02 -0.96 -7.07
C ARG A 357 4.23 -1.22 -7.97
N GLN A 358 4.75 -2.44 -7.98
CA GLN A 358 5.94 -2.81 -8.76
C GLN A 358 5.68 -2.68 -10.25
N ALA A 359 4.51 -3.13 -10.73
CA ALA A 359 4.12 -2.99 -12.13
C ALA A 359 3.98 -1.53 -12.61
N ARG A 360 3.91 -0.56 -11.70
CA ARG A 360 3.87 0.88 -12.02
C ARG A 360 5.23 1.56 -11.98
N LYS A 361 6.23 0.94 -11.37
CA LYS A 361 7.50 1.60 -11.07
C LYS A 361 8.34 1.80 -12.32
N ASP A 362 8.51 0.72 -13.08
CA ASP A 362 9.34 0.67 -14.28
C ASP A 362 8.96 -0.54 -15.15
N ASP A 363 9.50 -0.56 -16.37
CA ASP A 363 9.24 -1.61 -17.36
C ASP A 363 9.74 -2.98 -16.91
N GLU A 364 10.91 -3.04 -16.27
CA GLU A 364 11.49 -4.29 -15.76
C GLU A 364 10.59 -4.88 -14.65
N GLY A 365 10.13 -4.05 -13.72
CA GLY A 365 9.21 -4.44 -12.67
C GLY A 365 7.86 -4.92 -13.19
N PHE A 366 7.36 -4.38 -14.31
CA PHE A 366 6.15 -4.88 -14.96
C PHE A 366 6.34 -6.31 -15.47
N ASP A 367 7.38 -6.55 -16.27
CA ASP A 367 7.62 -7.86 -16.89
C ASP A 367 7.96 -8.94 -15.85
N GLU A 368 8.71 -8.59 -14.80
CA GLU A 368 9.00 -9.47 -13.66
C GLU A 368 7.72 -9.92 -12.97
N VAL A 369 6.82 -8.98 -12.65
CA VAL A 369 5.55 -9.27 -11.97
C VAL A 369 4.63 -10.13 -12.84
N VAL A 370 4.56 -9.82 -14.14
CA VAL A 370 3.79 -10.61 -15.11
C VAL A 370 4.28 -12.06 -15.12
N ALA A 371 5.60 -12.26 -15.20
CA ALA A 371 6.19 -13.60 -15.23
C ALA A 371 6.03 -14.33 -13.89
N GLU A 372 6.27 -13.65 -12.76
CA GLU A 372 6.21 -14.23 -11.42
C GLU A 372 4.80 -14.71 -11.07
N TYR A 373 3.78 -13.88 -11.34
CA TYR A 373 2.38 -14.16 -10.99
C TYR A 373 1.55 -14.73 -12.13
N ARG A 374 2.19 -15.00 -13.28
CA ARG A 374 1.54 -15.53 -14.50
C ARG A 374 0.35 -14.68 -14.94
N LEU A 375 0.50 -13.36 -14.86
CA LEU A 375 -0.55 -12.44 -15.28
C LEU A 375 -0.66 -12.44 -16.80
N GLN A 376 -1.86 -12.12 -17.30
CA GLN A 376 -2.14 -12.01 -18.73
C GLN A 376 -2.19 -10.53 -19.14
N PRO A 377 -1.07 -9.94 -19.59
CA PRO A 377 -1.11 -8.59 -20.10
C PRO A 377 -2.00 -8.51 -21.34
N SER A 378 -2.67 -7.38 -21.51
CA SER A 378 -3.50 -7.04 -22.68
C SER A 378 -2.88 -5.84 -23.41
N LEU A 379 -3.14 -5.68 -24.70
CA LEU A 379 -2.81 -4.43 -25.38
C LEU A 379 -3.83 -3.36 -24.99
N GLN A 380 -3.38 -2.12 -24.84
CA GLN A 380 -4.28 -1.00 -24.54
C GLN A 380 -5.39 -0.86 -25.58
N LYS A 381 -5.08 -1.16 -26.86
CA LYS A 381 -6.05 -1.20 -27.95
C LYS A 381 -7.18 -2.19 -27.69
N ASP A 382 -6.86 -3.40 -27.24
CA ASP A 382 -7.84 -4.44 -26.95
C ASP A 382 -8.77 -4.02 -25.79
N VAL A 383 -8.21 -3.36 -24.77
CA VAL A 383 -8.98 -2.81 -23.65
C VAL A 383 -9.95 -1.73 -24.12
N VAL A 384 -9.49 -0.80 -24.97
CA VAL A 384 -10.32 0.27 -25.54
C VAL A 384 -11.41 -0.31 -26.45
N ASP A 385 -11.08 -1.29 -27.29
CA ASP A 385 -12.03 -1.95 -28.17
C ASP A 385 -13.10 -2.70 -27.36
N PHE A 386 -12.71 -3.39 -26.30
CA PHE A 386 -13.65 -4.00 -25.36
C PHE A 386 -14.59 -2.97 -24.73
N GLN A 387 -14.06 -1.84 -24.25
CA GLN A 387 -14.86 -0.77 -23.64
C GLN A 387 -15.82 -0.13 -24.67
N CYS A 388 -15.39 0.08 -25.91
CA CYS A 388 -16.24 0.59 -26.99
C CYS A 388 -17.38 -0.38 -27.30
N ASN A 389 -17.09 -1.68 -27.37
CA ASN A 389 -18.10 -2.71 -27.58
C ASN A 389 -19.09 -2.78 -26.42
N HIS A 390 -18.60 -2.66 -25.19
CA HIS A 390 -19.43 -2.60 -23.99
C HIS A 390 -20.35 -1.37 -23.99
N PHE A 391 -19.82 -0.18 -24.31
CA PHE A 391 -20.58 1.06 -24.45
C PHE A 391 -21.74 0.91 -25.44
N ARG A 392 -21.48 0.36 -26.63
CA ARG A 392 -22.52 0.08 -27.63
C ARG A 392 -23.55 -0.92 -27.16
N ARG A 393 -23.13 -1.94 -26.41
CA ARG A 393 -24.03 -2.96 -25.87
C ARG A 393 -25.00 -2.36 -24.84
N ILE A 394 -24.51 -1.49 -23.95
CA ILE A 394 -25.35 -0.78 -22.96
C ILE A 394 -26.36 0.13 -23.67
N LEU A 395 -25.91 0.86 -24.69
CA LEU A 395 -26.73 1.87 -25.39
C LEU A 395 -27.48 1.32 -26.59
N LYS A 396 -27.59 -0.01 -26.70
CA LYS A 396 -28.30 -0.70 -27.78
C LYS A 396 -29.76 -0.23 -27.82
N GLY A 397 -30.22 0.19 -29.00
CA GLY A 397 -31.57 0.72 -29.23
C GLY A 397 -31.72 2.22 -28.95
N THR A 398 -30.67 2.91 -28.55
CA THR A 398 -30.68 4.38 -28.39
C THR A 398 -30.03 5.07 -29.59
N ILE A 399 -30.21 6.40 -29.69
CA ILE A 399 -29.51 7.22 -30.71
C ILE A 399 -27.99 7.13 -30.60
N TRP A 400 -27.46 6.80 -29.42
CA TRP A 400 -26.04 6.71 -29.13
C TRP A 400 -25.37 5.43 -29.68
N GLN A 401 -26.15 4.41 -30.04
CA GLN A 401 -25.61 3.18 -30.63
C GLN A 401 -24.91 3.45 -31.97
N ASN A 402 -25.39 4.43 -32.73
CA ASN A 402 -24.92 4.76 -34.08
C ASN A 402 -23.84 5.84 -34.09
N LEU A 403 -23.24 6.17 -32.94
CA LEU A 403 -22.14 7.12 -32.91
C LEU A 403 -20.94 6.59 -33.73
N PRO A 404 -20.24 7.47 -34.47
CA PRO A 404 -18.97 7.15 -35.11
C PRO A 404 -17.97 6.52 -34.14
N GLN A 405 -17.19 5.53 -34.59
CA GLN A 405 -16.24 4.79 -33.75
C GLN A 405 -15.22 5.72 -33.07
N ASP A 406 -14.71 6.70 -33.79
CA ASP A 406 -13.76 7.70 -33.30
C ASP A 406 -14.36 8.53 -32.15
N LEU A 407 -15.65 8.88 -32.22
CA LEU A 407 -16.34 9.57 -31.14
C LEU A 407 -16.55 8.66 -29.92
N VAL A 408 -16.91 7.39 -30.13
CA VAL A 408 -17.03 6.41 -29.04
C VAL A 408 -15.69 6.22 -28.34
N ILE A 409 -14.58 6.08 -29.09
CA ILE A 409 -13.23 5.98 -28.52
C ILE A 409 -12.92 7.22 -27.68
N ARG A 410 -13.19 8.44 -28.19
CA ARG A 410 -12.98 9.67 -27.42
C ARG A 410 -13.80 9.72 -26.14
N ILE A 411 -15.08 9.33 -26.19
CA ILE A 411 -15.95 9.26 -25.01
C ILE A 411 -15.37 8.26 -24.00
N VAL A 412 -15.02 7.06 -24.44
CA VAL A 412 -14.43 6.02 -23.58
C VAL A 412 -13.10 6.48 -22.97
N GLN A 413 -12.26 7.19 -23.73
CA GLN A 413 -11.00 7.75 -23.23
C GLN A 413 -11.18 8.89 -22.22
N LEU A 414 -12.33 9.58 -22.26
CA LEU A 414 -12.71 10.58 -21.26
C LEU A 414 -13.29 9.96 -20.00
N LEU A 415 -13.68 8.67 -20.03
CA LEU A 415 -14.07 7.96 -18.82
C LEU A 415 -12.83 7.76 -17.94
N PRO A 416 -12.96 7.85 -16.61
CA PRO A 416 -11.82 7.64 -15.73
C PRO A 416 -11.18 6.28 -16.02
N ARG A 417 -9.85 6.23 -16.21
CA ARG A 417 -9.08 5.02 -16.51
C ARG A 417 -9.02 4.13 -15.28
N GLN A 418 -10.12 3.50 -14.90
CA GLN A 418 -10.19 2.83 -13.59
C GLN A 418 -9.48 1.48 -13.61
N CYS A 419 -9.45 0.75 -14.73
CA CYS A 419 -9.17 -0.70 -14.67
C CYS A 419 -7.79 -1.17 -15.16
N THR A 420 -6.82 -0.30 -15.42
CA THR A 420 -5.54 -0.71 -16.05
C THR A 420 -4.29 -0.22 -15.35
N ILE A 421 -3.30 -1.10 -15.19
CA ILE A 421 -1.90 -0.71 -14.92
C ILE A 421 -1.16 -0.75 -16.25
N SER A 422 -0.62 0.38 -16.71
CA SER A 422 0.11 0.45 -17.98
C SER A 422 1.60 0.40 -17.78
N ARG A 423 2.28 -0.32 -18.68
CA ARG A 423 3.70 -0.16 -18.92
C ARG A 423 3.97 1.25 -19.45
N CYS A 424 4.69 2.07 -18.69
CA CYS A 424 5.11 3.39 -19.15
C CYS A 424 6.34 3.22 -20.01
N ASN A 425 6.16 3.04 -21.32
CA ASN A 425 7.28 3.08 -22.26
C ASN A 425 8.04 4.40 -22.04
N SER A 426 9.24 4.31 -21.49
CA SER A 426 10.15 5.46 -21.47
C SER A 426 10.36 5.88 -22.92
N TRP A 427 10.08 7.15 -23.20
CA TRP A 427 10.28 7.71 -24.54
C TRP A 427 11.78 7.76 -24.77
N GLU A 428 12.32 6.79 -25.52
CA GLU A 428 13.68 6.83 -26.08
C GLU A 428 13.78 7.82 -27.26
#